data_AF-A0A1B8RV62-F1
#
_entry.id   AF-A0A1B8RV62-F1
#
_cell.length_a   1.000
_cell.length_b   1.000
_cell.length_c   1.000
_cell.angle_alpha   90.00
_cell.angle_beta   90.00
_cell.angle_gamma   90.00
#
_symmetry.space_group_name_H-M   'P 1'
#
loop_
_entity.id
_entity.type
_entity.pdbx_description
1 polymer ?
#
loop_
_entity_poly.entity_id
_entity_poly.type
_entity_poly.pdbx_seq_one_letter_code
_entity_poly.pdbx_strand_id
1 'polypeptide(L)'
;MFLGEGDQFDPSFDQSGRRLAYFFHNSVDAVNSVALIDFRDVPDVSQLGLPDSWSPQGQDLIEVWSVILLLQNLGSVEGGVAVISSEQDTERAVSYLKYHLVMSGHRLTLPVPLVLGNRLSDVQDSLVVEKDYTQFVEPFGMLGEVNSRESVLEGFLSTYHVLENYMIRSEVSSALSNTTGRSFQRVRDFKRLGQQTDASEVSHLTKLFKQCWDKTIGATTLSAYLENTFNTTKADPRWNENDFDKFLVELGVLNGSGNQVTFANGFNNAESVRNNFAKLVYSIRCSIVHNKATEFHLSNEELSREAIRVLVIVELCLPVMQRIAFGLPSSAPSTNPIFYVRRELMFY
;
A
#
# COMPACT_ATOMS: atom_id res chain seq x y z
N MET A 1 -11.31 -18.25 -28.19
CA MET A 1 -12.16 -17.05 -28.14
C MET A 1 -11.28 -15.82 -28.32
N PHE A 2 -11.73 -14.83 -29.10
CA PHE A 2 -11.03 -13.54 -29.21
C PHE A 2 -11.77 -12.52 -28.36
N LEU A 3 -11.06 -11.91 -27.44
CA LEU A 3 -11.52 -10.81 -26.61
C LEU A 3 -11.15 -9.52 -27.36
N GLY A 4 -12.16 -8.78 -27.81
CA GLY A 4 -11.96 -7.50 -28.50
C GLY A 4 -11.55 -6.39 -27.54
N GLU A 5 -11.28 -5.18 -28.05
CA GLU A 5 -10.89 -4.01 -27.23
C GLU A 5 -11.90 -3.62 -26.13
N GLY A 6 -13.12 -4.17 -26.15
CA GLY A 6 -14.14 -3.98 -25.11
C GLY A 6 -14.21 -5.08 -24.04
N ASP A 7 -13.60 -6.24 -24.27
CA ASP A 7 -13.59 -7.36 -23.32
C ASP A 7 -12.33 -7.26 -22.45
N GLN A 8 -12.50 -6.74 -21.23
CA GLN A 8 -11.42 -6.36 -20.29
C GLN A 8 -10.60 -7.55 -19.78
N PHE A 9 -9.71 -8.11 -20.61
CA PHE A 9 -8.57 -8.88 -20.10
C PHE A 9 -7.41 -7.93 -19.80
N ASP A 10 -7.24 -7.60 -18.53
CA ASP A 10 -6.08 -6.82 -18.09
C ASP A 10 -4.77 -7.51 -18.48
N PRO A 11 -3.74 -6.75 -18.90
CA PRO A 11 -2.44 -7.33 -19.22
C PRO A 11 -1.91 -8.13 -18.02
N SER A 12 -1.32 -9.29 -18.31
CA SER A 12 -0.58 -10.10 -17.34
C SER A 12 0.91 -9.88 -17.53
N PHE A 13 1.70 -10.13 -16.49
CA PHE A 13 3.12 -9.80 -16.47
C PHE A 13 3.96 -10.98 -15.99
N ASP A 14 5.16 -11.12 -16.54
CA ASP A 14 6.17 -12.04 -16.03
C ASP A 14 6.72 -11.59 -14.66
N GLN A 15 7.59 -12.42 -14.07
CA GLN A 15 8.20 -12.13 -12.77
C GLN A 15 9.07 -10.85 -12.78
N SER A 16 9.57 -10.45 -13.94
CA SER A 16 10.34 -9.21 -14.13
C SER A 16 9.46 -7.97 -14.35
N GLY A 17 8.13 -8.16 -14.43
CA GLY A 17 7.18 -7.08 -14.69
C GLY A 17 7.02 -6.73 -16.17
N ARG A 18 7.60 -7.51 -17.08
CA ARG A 18 7.35 -7.34 -18.51
C ARG A 18 6.01 -7.95 -18.85
N ARG A 19 5.29 -7.32 -19.77
CA ARG A 19 4.02 -7.83 -20.26
C ARG A 19 4.20 -9.21 -20.88
N LEU A 20 3.28 -10.12 -20.57
CA LEU A 20 3.27 -11.48 -21.07
C LEU A 20 2.59 -11.51 -22.44
N ALA A 21 3.36 -11.79 -23.49
CA ALA A 21 2.83 -11.90 -24.85
C ALA A 21 2.10 -13.23 -25.09
N TYR A 22 2.53 -14.30 -24.42
CA TYR A 22 1.90 -15.62 -24.52
C TYR A 22 2.04 -16.40 -23.22
N PHE A 23 1.08 -17.29 -22.96
CA PHE A 23 1.12 -18.27 -21.88
C PHE A 23 0.39 -19.53 -22.30
N PHE A 24 0.93 -20.69 -21.92
CA PHE A 24 0.33 -21.98 -22.20
C PHE A 24 0.38 -22.84 -20.94
N HIS A 25 -0.76 -23.43 -20.61
CA HIS A 25 -0.85 -24.52 -19.66
C HIS A 25 -1.35 -25.76 -20.39
N ASN A 26 -0.47 -26.76 -20.53
CA ASN A 26 -0.78 -28.05 -21.13
C ASN A 26 -1.16 -29.04 -20.03
N SER A 27 -2.39 -29.52 -20.08
CA SER A 27 -2.82 -30.67 -19.29
C SER A 27 -2.73 -31.95 -20.13
N VAL A 28 -2.79 -33.12 -19.48
CA VAL A 28 -2.81 -34.42 -20.17
C VAL A 28 -4.02 -34.53 -21.11
N ASP A 29 -5.10 -33.82 -20.80
CA ASP A 29 -6.27 -33.65 -21.67
C ASP A 29 -6.33 -32.21 -22.21
N ALA A 30 -6.53 -32.07 -23.52
CA ALA A 30 -6.72 -30.79 -24.18
C ALA A 30 -7.90 -29.98 -23.60
N VAL A 31 -8.92 -30.66 -23.05
CA VAL A 31 -10.07 -30.03 -22.38
C VAL A 31 -9.65 -29.23 -21.13
N ASN A 32 -8.55 -29.61 -20.48
CA ASN A 32 -8.06 -28.91 -19.29
C ASN A 32 -6.86 -28.00 -19.61
N SER A 33 -6.59 -27.77 -20.89
CA SER A 33 -5.50 -26.90 -21.33
C SER A 33 -6.03 -25.49 -21.58
N VAL A 34 -5.19 -24.48 -21.36
CA VAL A 34 -5.54 -23.08 -21.60
C VAL A 34 -4.37 -22.30 -22.15
N ALA A 35 -4.63 -21.39 -23.08
CA ALA A 35 -3.63 -20.50 -23.62
C ALA A 35 -4.09 -19.04 -23.63
N LEU A 36 -3.12 -18.14 -23.48
CA LEU A 36 -3.25 -16.70 -23.65
C LEU A 36 -2.30 -16.26 -24.75
N ILE A 37 -2.76 -15.38 -25.63
CA ILE A 37 -1.91 -14.69 -26.60
C ILE A 37 -2.36 -13.23 -26.68
N ASP A 38 -1.46 -12.31 -26.37
CA ASP A 38 -1.73 -10.87 -26.32
C ASP A 38 -1.13 -10.20 -27.57
N PHE A 39 -1.99 -9.59 -28.39
CA PHE A 39 -1.65 -8.92 -29.66
C PHE A 39 -1.62 -7.39 -29.53
N ARG A 40 -1.77 -6.86 -28.31
CA ARG A 40 -1.72 -5.42 -28.07
C ARG A 40 -0.30 -4.86 -28.20
N ASP A 41 0.71 -5.71 -28.06
CA ASP A 41 2.07 -5.44 -28.54
C ASP A 41 2.34 -6.34 -29.74
N VAL A 42 3.20 -5.91 -30.67
CA VAL A 42 3.60 -6.74 -31.82
C VAL A 42 4.16 -8.04 -31.27
N PRO A 43 3.44 -9.17 -31.37
CA PRO A 43 3.96 -10.42 -30.86
C PRO A 43 5.18 -10.72 -31.71
N ASP A 44 6.31 -11.01 -31.06
CA ASP A 44 7.44 -11.58 -31.78
C ASP A 44 7.06 -13.00 -32.20
N VAL A 45 6.33 -13.13 -33.30
CA VAL A 45 5.80 -14.40 -33.83
C VAL A 45 6.96 -15.36 -34.11
N SER A 46 8.18 -14.86 -34.30
CA SER A 46 9.38 -15.69 -34.42
C SER A 46 9.64 -16.52 -33.16
N GLN A 47 9.27 -16.03 -31.97
CA GLN A 47 9.41 -16.76 -30.70
C GLN A 47 8.37 -17.87 -30.52
N LEU A 48 7.20 -17.78 -31.17
CA LEU A 48 6.22 -18.87 -31.18
C LEU A 48 6.72 -20.09 -31.99
N GLY A 49 7.69 -19.89 -32.88
CA GLY A 49 8.29 -20.94 -33.71
C GLY A 49 9.65 -21.46 -33.23
N LEU A 50 10.17 -20.99 -32.08
CA LEU A 50 11.47 -21.45 -31.57
C LEU A 50 11.30 -22.80 -30.84
N PRO A 51 12.08 -23.84 -31.18
CA PRO A 51 11.99 -25.15 -30.53
C PRO A 51 12.19 -25.11 -29.00
N ASP A 52 12.91 -24.11 -28.50
CA ASP A 52 13.22 -23.94 -27.08
C ASP A 52 12.10 -23.23 -26.28
N SER A 53 11.11 -22.64 -26.95
CA SER A 53 9.92 -22.07 -26.30
C SER A 53 8.78 -23.09 -26.14
N TRP A 54 8.94 -24.27 -26.72
CA TRP A 54 7.96 -25.35 -26.71
C TRP A 54 8.22 -26.24 -25.49
N SER A 55 7.15 -26.74 -24.87
CA SER A 55 7.32 -27.56 -23.68
C SER A 55 8.18 -28.80 -24.02
N PRO A 56 9.14 -29.21 -23.17
CA PRO A 56 10.04 -30.33 -23.46
C PRO A 56 9.33 -31.70 -23.51
N GLN A 57 7.99 -31.75 -23.38
CA GLN A 57 7.20 -32.97 -23.28
C GLN A 57 6.46 -33.34 -24.58
N GLY A 58 6.48 -32.51 -25.63
CA GLY A 58 5.95 -32.88 -26.95
C GLY A 58 4.47 -33.24 -26.97
N GLN A 59 3.66 -32.64 -26.09
CA GLN A 59 2.20 -32.81 -26.00
C GLN A 59 1.46 -31.51 -26.36
N ASP A 60 1.96 -30.80 -27.36
CA ASP A 60 1.67 -29.39 -27.60
C ASP A 60 0.44 -29.18 -28.48
N LEU A 61 -0.65 -29.91 -28.19
CA LEU A 61 -1.88 -29.83 -28.99
C LEU A 61 -2.43 -28.40 -28.94
N ILE A 62 -2.52 -27.79 -27.75
CA ILE A 62 -3.09 -26.45 -27.59
C ILE A 62 -2.19 -25.37 -28.21
N GLU A 63 -0.86 -25.52 -28.18
CA GLU A 63 0.08 -24.57 -28.78
C GLU A 63 0.00 -24.62 -30.31
N VAL A 64 -0.05 -25.82 -30.89
CA VAL A 64 -0.24 -26.01 -32.33
C VAL A 64 -1.61 -25.48 -32.78
N TRP A 65 -2.68 -25.80 -32.05
CA TRP A 65 -4.02 -25.25 -32.32
C TRP A 65 -4.05 -23.73 -32.18
N SER A 66 -3.33 -23.19 -31.21
CA SER A 66 -3.19 -21.75 -31.01
C SER A 66 -2.57 -21.08 -32.23
N VAL A 67 -1.40 -21.57 -32.67
CA VAL A 67 -0.72 -21.04 -33.86
C VAL A 67 -1.59 -21.19 -35.10
N ILE A 68 -2.26 -22.33 -35.31
CA ILE A 68 -3.16 -22.53 -36.45
C ILE A 68 -4.33 -21.54 -36.44
N LEU A 69 -4.99 -21.37 -35.29
CA LEU A 69 -6.10 -20.42 -35.13
C LEU A 69 -5.65 -18.98 -35.35
N LEU A 70 -4.43 -18.63 -34.96
CA LEU A 70 -3.84 -17.32 -35.25
C LEU A 70 -3.59 -17.10 -36.72
N LEU A 71 -2.94 -18.05 -37.40
CA LEU A 71 -2.64 -17.97 -38.83
C LEU A 71 -3.91 -17.79 -39.68
N GLN A 72 -5.03 -18.36 -39.24
CA GLN A 72 -6.32 -18.23 -39.93
C GLN A 72 -7.00 -16.86 -39.72
N ASN A 73 -6.63 -16.10 -38.69
CA ASN A 73 -7.33 -14.88 -38.28
C ASN A 73 -6.44 -13.62 -38.26
N LEU A 74 -5.20 -13.68 -38.77
CA LEU A 74 -4.17 -12.62 -38.68
C LEU A 74 -4.64 -11.19 -39.04
N GLY A 75 -5.63 -11.02 -39.91
CA GLY A 75 -6.14 -9.71 -40.30
C GLY A 75 -7.05 -9.02 -39.27
N SER A 76 -7.44 -9.69 -38.19
CA SER A 76 -8.44 -9.23 -37.21
C SER A 76 -7.96 -9.26 -35.75
N VAL A 77 -6.69 -9.57 -35.50
CA VAL A 77 -6.18 -9.83 -34.14
C VAL A 77 -5.36 -8.68 -33.55
N GLU A 78 -5.00 -7.68 -34.33
CA GLU A 78 -4.24 -6.51 -33.85
C GLU A 78 -4.97 -5.80 -32.71
N GLY A 79 -4.26 -5.48 -31.63
CA GLY A 79 -4.85 -4.83 -30.44
C GLY A 79 -5.69 -5.75 -29.55
N GLY A 80 -5.88 -7.02 -29.92
CA GLY A 80 -6.73 -7.97 -29.21
C GLY A 80 -6.00 -8.88 -28.24
N VAL A 81 -6.78 -9.68 -27.51
CA VAL A 81 -6.27 -10.80 -26.69
C VAL A 81 -7.02 -12.07 -27.07
N ALA A 82 -6.29 -13.14 -27.36
CA ALA A 82 -6.87 -14.45 -27.57
C ALA A 82 -6.75 -15.30 -26.29
N VAL A 83 -7.88 -15.83 -25.84
CA VAL A 83 -7.92 -16.87 -24.81
C VAL A 83 -8.43 -18.16 -25.45
N ILE A 84 -7.64 -19.22 -25.37
CA ILE A 84 -7.95 -20.51 -25.99
C ILE A 84 -8.18 -21.50 -24.87
N SER A 85 -9.41 -21.98 -24.78
CA SER A 85 -9.91 -22.90 -23.77
C SER A 85 -11.05 -23.71 -24.39
N SER A 86 -11.30 -24.92 -23.88
CA SER A 86 -12.53 -25.66 -24.23
C SER A 86 -13.75 -25.20 -23.44
N GLU A 87 -13.56 -24.36 -22.41
CA GLU A 87 -14.65 -23.70 -21.70
C GLU A 87 -15.34 -22.69 -22.63
N GLN A 88 -16.68 -22.81 -22.74
CA GLN A 88 -17.49 -22.00 -23.64
C GLN A 88 -17.87 -20.66 -23.00
N ASP A 89 -17.93 -20.62 -21.67
CA ASP A 89 -18.19 -19.40 -20.91
C ASP A 89 -16.91 -18.54 -20.79
N THR A 90 -16.96 -17.33 -21.33
CA THR A 90 -15.83 -16.39 -21.36
C THR A 90 -15.27 -16.10 -19.97
N GLU A 91 -16.14 -15.84 -19.00
CA GLU A 91 -15.76 -15.42 -17.65
C GLU A 91 -15.06 -16.57 -16.91
N ARG A 92 -15.58 -17.79 -17.06
CA ARG A 92 -14.96 -19.00 -16.51
C ARG A 92 -13.62 -19.29 -17.17
N ALA A 93 -13.52 -19.17 -18.50
CA ALA A 93 -12.27 -19.38 -19.23
C ALA A 93 -11.18 -18.39 -18.79
N VAL A 94 -11.53 -17.10 -18.67
CA VAL A 94 -10.63 -16.05 -18.19
C VAL A 94 -10.22 -16.29 -16.74
N SER A 95 -11.16 -16.67 -15.87
CA SER A 95 -10.86 -16.96 -14.46
C SER A 95 -9.92 -18.16 -14.32
N TYR A 96 -10.15 -19.21 -15.10
CA TYR A 96 -9.30 -20.39 -15.15
C TYR A 96 -7.87 -20.07 -15.61
N LEU A 97 -7.74 -19.29 -16.69
CA LEU A 97 -6.46 -18.78 -17.16
C LEU A 97 -5.74 -17.94 -16.10
N LYS A 98 -6.43 -16.96 -15.49
CA LYS A 98 -5.85 -16.10 -14.44
C LYS A 98 -5.32 -16.91 -13.27
N TYR A 99 -6.03 -17.97 -12.87
CA TYR A 99 -5.57 -18.85 -11.81
C TYR A 99 -4.27 -19.58 -12.18
N HIS A 100 -4.18 -20.13 -13.39
CA HIS A 100 -2.96 -20.77 -13.88
C HIS A 100 -1.77 -19.82 -14.01
N LEU A 101 -2.01 -18.58 -14.45
CA LEU A 101 -1.00 -17.53 -14.50
C LEU A 101 -0.41 -17.28 -13.10
N VAL A 102 -1.27 -17.09 -12.09
CA VAL A 102 -0.83 -16.87 -10.70
C VAL A 102 -0.11 -18.08 -10.14
N MET A 103 -0.60 -19.31 -10.39
CA MET A 103 0.05 -20.54 -9.96
C MET A 103 1.44 -20.73 -10.58
N SER A 104 1.68 -20.14 -11.75
CA SER A 104 2.97 -20.14 -12.45
C SER A 104 3.87 -18.97 -12.02
N GLY A 105 3.45 -18.16 -11.03
CA GLY A 105 4.20 -17.01 -10.52
C GLY A 105 4.11 -15.76 -11.40
N HIS A 106 3.21 -15.72 -12.39
CA HIS A 106 2.93 -14.50 -13.14
C HIS A 106 2.11 -13.52 -12.30
N ARG A 107 2.22 -12.24 -12.63
CA ARG A 107 1.52 -11.15 -11.96
C ARG A 107 0.32 -10.73 -12.80
N LEU A 108 -0.83 -10.54 -12.16
CA LEU A 108 -2.02 -9.99 -12.82
C LEU A 108 -2.08 -8.46 -12.76
N THR A 109 -1.31 -7.86 -11.87
CA THR A 109 -1.21 -6.41 -11.69
C THR A 109 0.25 -6.05 -11.41
N LEU A 110 0.67 -4.86 -11.82
CA LEU A 110 1.99 -4.35 -11.45
C LEU A 110 1.91 -3.53 -10.16
N PRO A 111 2.92 -3.60 -9.29
CA PRO A 111 3.04 -2.69 -8.18
C PRO A 111 3.08 -1.24 -8.68
N VAL A 112 2.34 -0.34 -8.02
CA VAL A 112 2.49 1.10 -8.29
C VAL A 112 3.79 1.56 -7.63
N PRO A 113 4.77 2.07 -8.40
CA PRO A 113 6.08 2.40 -7.87
C PRO A 113 6.00 3.58 -6.90
N LEU A 114 6.76 3.49 -5.82
CA LEU A 114 6.94 4.55 -4.84
C LEU A 114 8.20 5.34 -5.18
N VAL A 115 8.03 6.61 -5.55
CA VAL A 115 9.15 7.52 -5.78
C VAL A 115 9.40 8.33 -4.51
N LEU A 116 10.42 7.92 -3.74
CA LEU A 116 10.85 8.67 -2.57
C LEU A 116 11.70 9.88 -3.01
N GLY A 117 11.12 11.08 -2.94
CA GLY A 117 11.87 12.33 -3.10
C GLY A 117 12.71 12.66 -1.86
N ASN A 118 13.48 13.76 -1.93
CA ASN A 118 14.31 14.26 -0.82
C ASN A 118 13.50 14.96 0.30
N ARG A 119 12.40 14.33 0.74
CA ARG A 119 11.37 14.91 1.64
C ARG A 119 11.81 15.02 3.10
N LEU A 120 12.96 14.43 3.46
CA LEU A 120 13.48 14.32 4.83
C LEU A 120 14.81 15.05 5.04
N SER A 121 15.28 15.81 4.05
CA SER A 121 16.55 16.56 4.13
C SER A 121 16.62 17.47 5.36
N ASP A 122 15.55 18.21 5.63
CA ASP A 122 15.51 19.12 6.77
C ASP A 122 15.42 18.39 8.13
N VAL A 123 14.89 17.16 8.15
CA VAL A 123 14.95 16.29 9.33
C VAL A 123 16.38 15.79 9.54
N GLN A 124 17.07 15.40 8.48
CA GLN A 124 18.48 14.99 8.54
C GLN A 124 19.37 16.12 9.07
N ASP A 125 19.13 17.35 8.62
CA ASP A 125 19.88 18.54 9.08
C ASP A 125 19.64 18.85 10.57
N SER A 126 18.57 18.32 11.17
CA SER A 126 18.25 18.52 12.60
C SER A 126 18.92 17.52 13.56
N LEU A 127 19.66 16.54 13.02
CA LEU A 127 20.36 15.51 13.80
C LEU A 127 21.62 16.09 14.46
N VAL A 128 21.82 15.76 15.75
CA VAL A 128 22.96 16.27 16.54
C VAL A 128 23.51 15.16 17.44
N VAL A 129 24.83 15.14 17.64
CA VAL A 129 25.55 14.05 18.33
C VAL A 129 25.18 13.95 19.81
N GLU A 130 24.78 15.05 20.43
CA GLU A 130 24.44 15.14 21.85
C GLU A 130 23.14 14.41 22.21
N LYS A 131 22.34 13.99 21.22
CA LYS A 131 21.09 13.26 21.46
C LYS A 131 21.35 11.75 21.61
N ASP A 132 20.71 11.15 22.60
CA ASP A 132 20.76 9.71 22.80
C ASP A 132 19.77 8.96 21.90
N TYR A 133 20.30 8.48 20.78
CA TYR A 133 19.55 7.68 19.80
C TYR A 133 19.46 6.19 20.13
N THR A 134 20.20 5.71 21.13
CA THR A 134 20.40 4.26 21.33
C THR A 134 19.11 3.53 21.74
N GLN A 135 18.12 4.24 22.29
CA GLN A 135 16.80 3.66 22.60
C GLN A 135 15.94 3.39 21.35
N PHE A 136 16.35 3.88 20.18
CA PHE A 136 15.63 3.78 18.91
C PHE A 136 16.29 2.79 17.94
N VAL A 137 17.22 1.95 18.40
CA VAL A 137 17.90 0.95 17.54
C VAL A 137 16.92 0.02 16.84
N GLU A 138 15.90 -0.48 17.55
CA GLU A 138 14.83 -1.31 16.95
C GLU A 138 14.01 -0.50 15.91
N PRO A 139 13.45 0.69 16.23
CA PRO A 139 12.85 1.56 15.22
C PRO A 139 13.72 1.84 13.99
N PHE A 140 15.04 1.98 14.15
CA PHE A 140 15.95 2.19 13.03
C PHE A 140 16.01 0.99 12.07
N GLY A 141 15.89 -0.23 12.58
CA GLY A 141 15.72 -1.42 11.74
C GLY A 141 14.45 -1.32 10.89
N MET A 142 13.32 -0.97 11.51
CA MET A 142 12.04 -0.79 10.81
C MET A 142 12.08 0.35 9.78
N LEU A 143 12.75 1.47 10.10
CA LEU A 143 12.96 2.58 9.16
C LEU A 143 13.85 2.15 7.97
N GLY A 144 14.82 1.26 8.21
CA GLY A 144 15.60 0.63 7.14
C GLY A 144 14.71 -0.16 6.16
N GLU A 145 13.70 -0.88 6.67
CA GLU A 145 12.73 -1.57 5.81
C GLU A 145 11.88 -0.60 4.99
N VAL A 146 11.46 0.54 5.58
CA VAL A 146 10.73 1.59 4.85
C VAL A 146 11.55 2.09 3.65
N ASN A 147 12.85 2.31 3.85
CA ASN A 147 13.76 2.75 2.79
C ASN A 147 13.94 1.71 1.66
N SER A 148 13.71 0.43 1.94
CA SER A 148 13.81 -0.64 0.93
C SER A 148 12.53 -0.90 0.15
N ARG A 149 11.41 -0.22 0.46
CA ARG A 149 10.14 -0.46 -0.24
C ARG A 149 10.09 0.29 -1.57
N GLU A 150 9.73 -0.43 -2.62
CA GLU A 150 9.65 0.10 -3.98
C GLU A 150 8.22 0.37 -4.42
N SER A 151 7.21 -0.12 -3.70
CA SER A 151 5.79 0.06 -4.05
C SER A 151 5.04 0.93 -3.03
N VAL A 152 4.01 1.63 -3.51
CA VAL A 152 3.22 2.56 -2.70
C VAL A 152 2.57 1.87 -1.50
N LEU A 153 1.92 0.71 -1.71
CA LEU A 153 1.22 0.00 -0.65
C LEU A 153 2.16 -0.56 0.41
N GLU A 154 3.29 -1.15 0.00
CA GLU A 154 4.29 -1.68 0.94
C GLU A 154 4.98 -0.55 1.71
N GLY A 155 5.29 0.56 1.05
CA GLY A 155 5.86 1.75 1.69
C GLY A 155 4.91 2.36 2.72
N PHE A 156 3.60 2.42 2.40
CA PHE A 156 2.58 2.86 3.33
C PHE A 156 2.49 1.95 4.57
N LEU A 157 2.35 0.63 4.36
CA LEU A 157 2.27 -0.34 5.47
C LEU A 157 3.54 -0.35 6.33
N SER A 158 4.72 -0.32 5.71
CA SER A 158 5.99 -0.31 6.46
C SER A 158 6.13 0.96 7.29
N THR A 159 5.73 2.12 6.74
CA THR A 159 5.71 3.37 7.50
C THR A 159 4.69 3.31 8.64
N TYR A 160 3.53 2.71 8.39
CA TYR A 160 2.50 2.51 9.42
C TYR A 160 2.98 1.61 10.56
N HIS A 161 3.72 0.52 10.28
CA HIS A 161 4.29 -0.34 11.33
C HIS A 161 5.25 0.43 12.25
N VAL A 162 6.02 1.39 11.71
CA VAL A 162 6.83 2.28 12.56
C VAL A 162 5.95 3.14 13.47
N LEU A 163 4.85 3.69 12.94
CA LEU A 163 3.89 4.44 13.74
C LEU A 163 3.22 3.56 14.80
N GLU A 164 2.93 2.29 14.50
CA GLU A 164 2.39 1.33 15.46
C GLU A 164 3.35 1.06 16.61
N ASN A 165 4.63 0.85 16.31
CA ASN A 165 5.67 0.78 17.34
C ASN A 165 5.68 2.07 18.20
N TYR A 166 5.52 3.24 17.58
CA TYR A 166 5.47 4.52 18.27
C TYR A 166 4.21 4.73 19.10
N MET A 167 3.05 4.23 18.67
CA MET A 167 1.81 4.23 19.45
C MET A 167 2.03 3.47 20.77
N ILE A 168 2.59 2.27 20.69
CA ILE A 168 2.90 1.44 21.87
C ILE A 168 3.93 2.13 22.77
N ARG A 169 5.01 2.66 22.19
CA ARG A 169 6.04 3.40 22.95
C ARG A 169 5.48 4.64 23.64
N SER A 170 4.56 5.36 23.01
CA SER A 170 3.91 6.53 23.59
C SER A 170 3.06 6.17 24.81
N GLU A 171 2.33 5.05 24.76
CA GLU A 171 1.59 4.55 25.91
C GLU A 171 2.54 4.14 27.05
N VAL A 172 3.64 3.44 26.74
CA VAL A 172 4.65 3.07 27.75
C VAL A 172 5.27 4.31 28.39
N SER A 173 5.68 5.30 27.60
CA SER A 173 6.25 6.56 28.10
C SER A 173 5.27 7.33 28.98
N SER A 174 4.01 7.43 28.54
CA SER A 174 2.93 8.07 29.30
C SER A 174 2.66 7.35 30.63
N ALA A 175 2.73 6.02 30.63
CA ALA A 175 2.45 5.22 31.82
C ALA A 175 3.59 5.30 32.85
N LEU A 176 4.85 5.36 32.40
CA LEU A 176 6.05 5.53 33.23
C LEU A 176 6.17 6.94 33.82
N SER A 177 5.79 7.98 33.08
CA SER A 177 5.86 9.38 33.55
C SER A 177 4.81 9.69 34.63
N ASN A 178 3.64 9.05 34.56
CA ASN A 178 2.56 9.21 35.54
C ASN A 178 2.78 8.42 36.85
N THR A 179 3.80 7.56 36.92
CA THR A 179 4.13 6.78 38.13
C THR A 179 5.26 7.44 38.94
N THR A 180 5.04 8.68 39.36
CA THR A 180 5.84 9.32 40.40
C THR A 180 5.59 8.65 41.75
N GLY A 181 6.38 7.61 42.07
CA GLY A 181 6.49 7.03 43.41
C GLY A 181 5.78 5.69 43.66
N ARG A 182 5.04 5.14 42.68
CA ARG A 182 4.57 3.75 42.73
C ARG A 182 5.16 2.99 41.55
N SER A 183 5.82 1.90 41.87
CA SER A 183 6.58 1.12 40.92
C SER A 183 5.70 0.60 39.77
N PHE A 184 6.03 0.98 38.54
CA PHE A 184 5.52 0.40 37.30
C PHE A 184 6.08 -1.03 37.14
N GLN A 185 5.70 -1.92 38.05
CA GLN A 185 6.39 -3.20 38.27
C GLN A 185 5.47 -4.43 38.26
N ARG A 186 4.16 -4.27 38.04
CA ARG A 186 3.24 -5.41 38.09
C ARG A 186 2.90 -5.87 36.67
N VAL A 187 3.06 -7.17 36.41
CA VAL A 187 2.60 -7.89 35.20
C VAL A 187 1.16 -7.52 34.81
N ARG A 188 0.34 -7.12 35.78
CA ARG A 188 -1.06 -6.70 35.59
C ARG A 188 -1.20 -5.37 34.83
N ASP A 189 -0.28 -4.43 35.02
CA ASP A 189 -0.29 -3.14 34.31
C ASP A 189 0.15 -3.33 32.84
N PHE A 190 1.08 -4.26 32.60
CA PHE A 190 1.48 -4.68 31.26
C PHE A 190 0.38 -5.45 30.53
N LYS A 191 -0.33 -6.33 31.25
CA LYS A 191 -1.51 -7.04 30.72
C LYS A 191 -2.65 -6.07 30.39
N ARG A 192 -2.82 -4.98 31.14
CA ARG A 192 -3.79 -3.92 30.86
C ARG A 192 -3.42 -3.13 29.61
N LEU A 193 -2.13 -2.84 29.40
CA LEU A 193 -1.61 -2.23 28.16
C LEU A 193 -1.95 -3.07 26.93
N GLY A 194 -1.73 -4.40 26.98
CA GLY A 194 -2.04 -5.30 25.87
C GLY A 194 -3.54 -5.52 25.62
N GLN A 195 -4.37 -5.51 26.68
CA GLN A 195 -5.83 -5.63 26.53
C GLN A 195 -6.51 -4.35 26.03
N GLN A 196 -5.85 -3.20 26.18
CA GLN A 196 -6.35 -1.93 25.68
C GLN A 196 -6.10 -1.74 24.18
N THR A 197 -5.24 -2.55 23.53
CA THR A 197 -4.72 -2.27 22.18
C THR A 197 -5.70 -2.59 21.03
N ASP A 198 -6.57 -3.59 21.17
CA ASP A 198 -7.39 -4.08 20.04
C ASP A 198 -8.63 -3.22 19.71
N ALA A 199 -9.22 -2.54 20.69
CA ALA A 199 -10.41 -1.68 20.48
C ALA A 199 -10.06 -0.19 20.30
N SER A 200 -8.78 0.14 20.17
CA SER A 200 -8.27 1.51 20.35
C SER A 200 -7.18 1.92 19.37
N GLU A 201 -6.86 1.13 18.35
CA GLU A 201 -5.75 1.42 17.42
C GLU A 201 -5.88 2.84 16.81
N VAL A 202 -7.04 3.17 16.23
CA VAL A 202 -7.31 4.53 15.71
C VAL A 202 -7.24 5.61 16.79
N SER A 203 -7.59 5.28 18.03
CA SER A 203 -7.53 6.19 19.18
C SER A 203 -6.08 6.47 19.58
N HIS A 204 -5.23 5.43 19.65
CA HIS A 204 -3.80 5.56 19.89
C HIS A 204 -3.11 6.33 18.76
N LEU A 205 -3.49 6.08 17.51
CA LEU A 205 -2.95 6.81 16.36
C LEU A 205 -3.33 8.28 16.44
N THR A 206 -4.61 8.56 16.71
CA THR A 206 -5.11 9.93 16.93
C THR A 206 -4.38 10.62 18.08
N LYS A 207 -4.14 9.91 19.19
CA LYS A 207 -3.40 10.44 20.35
C LYS A 207 -1.95 10.75 19.98
N LEU A 208 -1.26 9.84 19.28
CA LEU A 208 0.11 10.04 18.82
C LEU A 208 0.23 11.27 17.93
N PHE A 209 -0.63 11.40 16.91
CA PHE A 209 -0.67 12.56 16.03
C PHE A 209 -0.93 13.87 16.80
N LYS A 210 -1.92 13.87 17.71
CA LYS A 210 -2.21 15.04 18.56
C LYS A 210 -1.00 15.46 19.40
N GLN A 211 -0.26 14.51 19.97
CA GLN A 211 0.96 14.81 20.72
C GLN A 211 2.06 15.41 19.84
N CYS A 212 2.05 15.14 18.53
CA CYS A 212 3.09 15.55 17.59
C CYS A 212 2.79 16.86 16.84
N TRP A 213 1.53 17.32 16.77
CA TRP A 213 1.15 18.47 15.95
C TRP A 213 1.93 19.76 16.22
N ASP A 214 2.20 20.05 17.48
CA ASP A 214 2.94 21.25 17.89
C ASP A 214 4.45 21.03 17.99
N LYS A 215 4.93 19.81 17.68
CA LYS A 215 6.36 19.50 17.72
C LYS A 215 7.04 19.98 16.45
N THR A 216 8.17 20.66 16.63
CA THR A 216 9.10 20.95 15.54
C THR A 216 9.84 19.67 15.18
N ILE A 217 9.64 19.23 13.93
CA ILE A 217 10.30 18.07 13.34
C ILE A 217 10.94 18.58 12.04
N GLY A 218 12.27 18.58 11.96
CA GLY A 218 12.99 19.31 10.90
C GLY A 218 12.86 20.83 11.09
N ALA A 219 12.54 21.55 10.01
CA ALA A 219 12.48 23.02 10.02
C ALA A 219 11.15 23.62 10.52
N THR A 220 10.06 22.85 10.55
CA THR A 220 8.71 23.34 10.87
C THR A 220 8.01 22.48 11.91
N THR A 221 6.90 22.98 12.47
CA THR A 221 5.98 22.12 13.22
C THR A 221 5.32 21.10 12.29
N LEU A 222 4.93 19.96 12.83
CA LEU A 222 4.22 18.94 12.07
C LEU A 222 2.86 19.44 11.54
N SER A 223 2.16 20.27 12.33
CA SER A 223 0.91 20.90 11.90
C SER A 223 1.09 21.80 10.68
N ALA A 224 2.09 22.68 10.69
CA ALA A 224 2.41 23.55 9.56
C ALA A 224 2.85 22.73 8.34
N TYR A 225 3.62 21.65 8.57
CA TYR A 225 4.02 20.74 7.50
C TYR A 225 2.81 20.05 6.84
N LEU A 226 1.87 19.52 7.64
CA LEU A 226 0.63 18.92 7.14
C LEU A 226 -0.20 19.91 6.33
N GLU A 227 -0.37 21.14 6.83
CA GLU A 227 -1.14 22.17 6.14
C GLU A 227 -0.50 22.51 4.79
N ASN A 228 0.82 22.73 4.75
CA ASN A 228 1.54 22.97 3.51
C ASN A 228 1.44 21.78 2.53
N THR A 229 1.61 20.56 3.04
CA THR A 229 1.52 19.32 2.26
C THR A 229 0.13 19.15 1.67
N PHE A 230 -0.92 19.39 2.47
CA PHE A 230 -2.31 19.33 2.02
C PHE A 230 -2.61 20.39 0.95
N ASN A 231 -2.20 21.64 1.17
CA ASN A 231 -2.40 22.71 0.19
C ASN A 231 -1.64 22.45 -1.13
N THR A 232 -0.42 21.91 -1.06
CA THR A 232 0.37 21.53 -2.23
C THR A 232 -0.30 20.38 -2.99
N THR A 233 -0.78 19.36 -2.26
CA THR A 233 -1.52 18.23 -2.84
C THR A 233 -2.80 18.69 -3.51
N LYS A 234 -3.54 19.61 -2.86
CA LYS A 234 -4.77 20.20 -3.41
C LYS A 234 -4.52 21.02 -4.68
N ALA A 235 -3.35 21.62 -4.82
CA ALA A 235 -2.96 22.40 -5.99
C ALA A 235 -2.50 21.53 -7.17
N ASP A 236 -2.33 20.21 -6.99
CA ASP A 236 -1.95 19.29 -8.06
C ASP A 236 -3.07 19.20 -9.13
N PRO A 237 -2.75 19.24 -10.44
CA PRO A 237 -3.76 19.15 -11.50
C PRO A 237 -4.62 17.87 -11.47
N ARG A 238 -4.13 16.81 -10.83
CA ARG A 238 -4.86 15.54 -10.66
C ARG A 238 -5.86 15.59 -9.50
N TRP A 239 -5.85 16.66 -8.70
CA TRP A 239 -6.78 16.83 -7.59
C TRP A 239 -8.20 17.09 -8.09
N ASN A 240 -9.14 16.25 -7.67
CA ASN A 240 -10.56 16.41 -7.90
C ASN A 240 -11.31 16.19 -6.58
N GLU A 241 -12.06 17.20 -6.12
CA GLU A 241 -12.76 17.13 -4.83
C GLU A 241 -13.84 16.04 -4.81
N ASN A 242 -14.51 15.76 -5.94
CA ASN A 242 -15.52 14.68 -6.01
C ASN A 242 -14.87 13.30 -5.95
N ASP A 243 -13.75 13.10 -6.64
CA ASP A 243 -13.03 11.83 -6.59
C ASP A 243 -12.41 11.60 -5.20
N PHE A 244 -11.96 12.67 -4.54
CA PHE A 244 -11.51 12.62 -3.15
C PHE A 244 -12.65 12.23 -2.21
N ASP A 245 -13.84 12.84 -2.35
CA ASP A 245 -15.02 12.49 -1.57
C ASP A 245 -15.46 11.04 -1.79
N LYS A 246 -15.47 10.60 -3.04
CA LYS A 246 -15.73 9.20 -3.40
C LYS A 246 -14.74 8.26 -2.70
N PHE A 247 -13.45 8.59 -2.73
CA PHE A 247 -12.43 7.80 -2.07
C PHE A 247 -12.62 7.75 -0.55
N LEU A 248 -12.98 8.87 0.09
CA LEU A 248 -13.31 8.89 1.53
C LEU A 248 -14.53 8.04 1.89
N VAL A 249 -15.52 7.97 0.99
CA VAL A 249 -16.71 7.11 1.13
C VAL A 249 -16.32 5.64 1.02
N GLU A 250 -15.53 5.27 0.01
CA GLU A 250 -15.04 3.90 -0.18
C GLU A 250 -14.21 3.43 1.02
N LEU A 251 -13.39 4.32 1.58
CA LEU A 251 -12.62 4.08 2.81
C LEU A 251 -13.46 4.03 4.09
N GLY A 252 -14.76 4.36 4.03
CA GLY A 252 -15.65 4.35 5.19
C GLY A 252 -15.26 5.37 6.28
N VAL A 253 -14.70 6.53 5.90
CA VAL A 253 -14.23 7.52 6.89
C VAL A 253 -15.41 8.24 7.54
N LEU A 254 -15.61 8.02 8.85
CA LEU A 254 -16.70 8.63 9.62
C LEU A 254 -16.19 9.68 10.63
N ASN A 255 -17.00 10.73 10.84
CA ASN A 255 -16.76 11.73 11.86
C ASN A 255 -17.17 11.22 13.26
N GLY A 256 -16.96 12.03 14.31
CA GLY A 256 -17.29 11.63 15.69
C GLY A 256 -18.78 11.35 15.94
N SER A 257 -19.65 11.83 15.05
CA SER A 257 -21.11 11.62 15.10
C SER A 257 -21.56 10.45 14.22
N GLY A 258 -20.64 9.71 13.60
CA GLY A 258 -20.94 8.62 12.68
C GLY A 258 -21.36 9.05 11.28
N ASN A 259 -21.28 10.34 10.94
CA ASN A 259 -21.59 10.83 9.60
C ASN A 259 -20.37 10.72 8.68
N GLN A 260 -20.62 10.52 7.39
CA GLN A 260 -19.58 10.45 6.37
C GLN A 260 -18.73 11.74 6.34
N VAL A 261 -17.42 11.56 6.33
CA VAL A 261 -16.47 12.64 6.10
C VAL A 261 -16.33 12.90 4.60
N THR A 262 -16.37 14.17 4.24
CA THR A 262 -16.13 14.71 2.90
C THR A 262 -15.15 15.87 2.98
N PHE A 263 -14.72 16.36 1.84
CA PHE A 263 -13.94 17.57 1.68
C PHE A 263 -14.66 18.72 2.38
N ALA A 264 -15.93 18.96 2.04
CA ALA A 264 -16.72 20.07 2.54
C ALA A 264 -16.90 20.09 4.07
N ASN A 265 -16.92 18.93 4.73
CA ASN A 265 -17.23 18.84 6.17
C ASN A 265 -16.05 18.36 7.06
N GLY A 266 -14.95 17.88 6.48
CA GLY A 266 -13.85 17.31 7.25
C GLY A 266 -12.44 17.56 6.70
N PHE A 267 -12.31 18.11 5.49
CA PHE A 267 -11.01 18.51 4.92
C PHE A 267 -11.03 19.92 4.29
N ASN A 268 -11.99 20.76 4.70
CA ASN A 268 -12.18 22.11 4.16
C ASN A 268 -11.27 23.18 4.79
N ASN A 269 -10.61 22.89 5.92
CA ASN A 269 -9.70 23.79 6.61
C ASN A 269 -8.65 23.02 7.42
N ALA A 270 -7.57 23.70 7.82
CA ALA A 270 -6.43 23.10 8.51
C ALA A 270 -6.77 22.38 9.83
N GLU A 271 -7.75 22.88 10.60
CA GLU A 271 -8.18 22.23 11.84
C GLU A 271 -8.93 20.92 11.55
N SER A 272 -9.89 20.96 10.63
CA SER A 272 -10.63 19.75 10.20
C SER A 272 -9.68 18.69 9.62
N VAL A 273 -8.73 19.10 8.78
CA VAL A 273 -7.70 18.21 8.22
C VAL A 273 -6.91 17.54 9.34
N ARG A 274 -6.37 18.31 10.31
CA ARG A 274 -5.65 17.76 11.48
C ARG A 274 -6.48 16.76 12.28
N ASN A 275 -7.77 17.06 12.47
CA ASN A 275 -8.67 16.23 13.26
C ASN A 275 -9.05 14.91 12.57
N ASN A 276 -9.07 14.88 11.23
CA ASN A 276 -9.44 13.70 10.46
C ASN A 276 -8.23 12.95 9.87
N PHE A 277 -7.02 13.52 9.89
CA PHE A 277 -5.85 12.92 9.27
C PHE A 277 -5.52 11.51 9.79
N ALA A 278 -5.53 11.33 11.12
CA ALA A 278 -5.28 10.02 11.72
C ALA A 278 -6.30 8.96 11.27
N LYS A 279 -7.57 9.36 11.11
CA LYS A 279 -8.63 8.47 10.62
C LYS A 279 -8.42 8.10 9.16
N LEU A 280 -8.03 9.06 8.33
CA LEU A 280 -7.69 8.80 6.93
C LEU A 280 -6.55 7.78 6.82
N VAL A 281 -5.46 7.99 7.56
CA VAL A 281 -4.31 7.05 7.59
C VAL A 281 -4.76 5.65 8.05
N TYR A 282 -5.55 5.59 9.12
CA TYR A 282 -6.09 4.33 9.63
C TYR A 282 -6.99 3.62 8.62
N SER A 283 -7.96 4.32 8.02
CA SER A 283 -8.86 3.76 7.01
C SER A 283 -8.11 3.27 5.76
N ILE A 284 -7.05 3.96 5.33
CA ILE A 284 -6.18 3.48 4.25
C ILE A 284 -5.45 2.20 4.67
N ARG A 285 -4.86 2.14 5.88
CA ARG A 285 -4.24 0.90 6.37
C ARG A 285 -5.23 -0.25 6.35
N CYS A 286 -6.44 -0.01 6.87
CA CYS A 286 -7.50 -0.99 6.93
C CYS A 286 -7.89 -1.50 5.54
N SER A 287 -8.09 -0.61 4.56
CA SER A 287 -8.43 -1.04 3.20
C SER A 287 -7.32 -1.83 2.51
N ILE A 288 -6.06 -1.68 2.91
CA ILE A 288 -4.96 -2.48 2.36
C ILE A 288 -4.93 -3.90 2.97
N VAL A 289 -5.23 -4.07 4.26
CA VAL A 289 -5.04 -5.35 4.98
C VAL A 289 -6.31 -6.17 5.19
N HIS A 290 -7.49 -5.54 5.21
CA HIS A 290 -8.76 -6.24 5.46
C HIS A 290 -9.37 -6.82 4.17
N ASN A 291 -10.25 -7.80 4.38
CA ASN A 291 -10.75 -8.69 3.34
C ASN A 291 -11.82 -8.02 2.45
N LYS A 292 -11.67 -8.23 1.14
CA LYS A 292 -12.53 -7.76 0.04
C LYS A 292 -14.00 -8.21 0.13
N ALA A 293 -14.33 -9.22 0.93
CA ALA A 293 -15.69 -9.78 0.99
C ALA A 293 -16.72 -8.86 1.68
N THR A 294 -16.28 -7.94 2.56
CA THR A 294 -17.18 -7.05 3.32
C THR A 294 -16.81 -5.58 3.24
N GLU A 295 -15.61 -5.24 2.77
CA GLU A 295 -15.05 -3.89 2.79
C GLU A 295 -14.28 -3.58 1.51
N PHE A 296 -14.10 -2.29 1.23
CA PHE A 296 -13.26 -1.82 0.13
C PHE A 296 -11.81 -2.24 0.36
N HIS A 297 -11.24 -2.97 -0.61
CA HIS A 297 -9.85 -3.42 -0.57
C HIS A 297 -9.00 -2.65 -1.57
N LEU A 298 -8.04 -1.88 -1.06
CA LEU A 298 -7.14 -1.07 -1.86
C LEU A 298 -5.98 -1.92 -2.40
N SER A 299 -6.08 -2.32 -3.67
CA SER A 299 -5.05 -3.05 -4.40
C SER A 299 -4.24 -2.14 -5.34
N ASN A 300 -3.17 -2.67 -5.94
CA ASN A 300 -2.43 -1.95 -6.99
C ASN A 300 -3.32 -1.62 -8.20
N GLU A 301 -4.28 -2.49 -8.53
CA GLU A 301 -5.27 -2.24 -9.58
C GLU A 301 -6.12 -1.01 -9.24
N GLU A 302 -6.63 -0.95 -8.01
CA GLU A 302 -7.42 0.17 -7.53
C GLU A 302 -6.61 1.47 -7.51
N LEU A 303 -5.32 1.42 -7.14
CA LEU A 303 -4.43 2.59 -7.23
C LEU A 303 -4.24 3.07 -8.67
N SER A 304 -4.08 2.16 -9.63
CA SER A 304 -3.87 2.52 -11.04
C SER A 304 -5.11 3.07 -11.72
N ARG A 305 -6.31 2.75 -11.22
CA ARG A 305 -7.59 3.21 -11.80
C ARG A 305 -7.87 4.69 -11.57
N GLU A 306 -7.57 5.21 -10.38
CA GLU A 306 -7.92 6.58 -10.00
C GLU A 306 -6.71 7.33 -9.44
N ALA A 307 -6.25 8.35 -10.18
CA ALA A 307 -5.05 9.13 -9.84
C ALA A 307 -5.13 9.79 -8.44
N ILE A 308 -6.34 10.14 -7.98
CA ILE A 308 -6.57 10.74 -6.66
C ILE A 308 -6.07 9.84 -5.52
N ARG A 309 -6.17 8.51 -5.66
CA ARG A 309 -5.79 7.56 -4.61
C ARG A 309 -4.28 7.57 -4.40
N VAL A 310 -3.52 7.50 -5.50
CA VAL A 310 -2.05 7.63 -5.46
C VAL A 310 -1.66 9.01 -4.94
N LEU A 311 -2.31 10.08 -5.41
CA LEU A 311 -2.03 11.45 -4.98
C LEU A 311 -2.21 11.61 -3.46
N VAL A 312 -3.33 11.17 -2.89
CA VAL A 312 -3.61 11.24 -1.45
C VAL A 312 -2.60 10.41 -0.65
N ILE A 313 -2.27 9.20 -1.10
CA ILE A 313 -1.37 8.33 -0.35
C ILE A 313 0.07 8.84 -0.41
N VAL A 314 0.56 9.17 -1.61
CA VAL A 314 1.96 9.48 -1.86
C VAL A 314 2.32 10.93 -1.59
N GLU A 315 1.42 11.88 -1.87
CA GLU A 315 1.70 13.32 -1.70
C GLU A 315 1.12 13.89 -0.41
N LEU A 316 0.13 13.26 0.21
CA LEU A 316 -0.45 13.74 1.48
C LEU A 316 -0.12 12.84 2.68
N CYS A 317 -0.49 11.57 2.65
CA CYS A 317 -0.36 10.71 3.83
C CYS A 317 1.09 10.32 4.12
N LEU A 318 1.78 9.72 3.16
CA LEU A 318 3.14 9.23 3.32
C LEU A 318 4.13 10.31 3.79
N PRO A 319 4.16 11.54 3.23
CA PRO A 319 5.11 12.55 3.67
C PRO A 319 4.97 12.90 5.15
N VAL A 320 3.74 13.06 5.63
CA VAL A 320 3.47 13.40 7.03
C VAL A 320 3.78 12.21 7.94
N MET A 321 3.40 10.99 7.54
CA MET A 321 3.72 9.76 8.29
C MET A 321 5.23 9.54 8.38
N GLN A 322 5.96 9.68 7.28
CA GLN A 322 7.42 9.53 7.24
C GLN A 322 8.11 10.61 8.06
N ARG A 323 7.61 11.85 8.04
CA ARG A 323 8.17 12.91 8.87
C ARG A 323 8.08 12.58 10.35
N ILE A 324 6.98 11.98 10.80
CA ILE A 324 6.87 11.44 12.17
C ILE A 324 7.82 10.26 12.37
N ALA A 325 7.79 9.28 11.46
CA ALA A 325 8.55 8.03 11.55
C ALA A 325 10.06 8.30 11.71
N PHE A 326 10.62 9.14 10.83
CA PHE A 326 12.04 9.46 10.81
C PHE A 326 12.41 10.61 11.77
N GLY A 327 11.49 11.53 12.02
CA GLY A 327 11.80 12.76 12.76
C GLY A 327 11.47 12.74 14.25
N LEU A 328 10.57 11.88 14.74
CA LEU A 328 10.35 11.76 16.18
C LEU A 328 11.60 11.35 16.95
N PRO A 329 12.42 10.38 16.50
CA PRO A 329 13.69 10.06 17.15
C PRO A 329 14.67 11.25 17.23
N SER A 330 14.57 12.23 16.33
CA SER A 330 15.39 13.45 16.36
C SER A 330 14.87 14.52 17.32
N SER A 331 13.64 14.40 17.84
CA SER A 331 13.06 15.38 18.76
C SER A 331 13.66 15.31 20.18
N ALA A 332 13.67 16.45 20.89
CA ALA A 332 14.27 16.55 22.22
C ALA A 332 13.57 15.64 23.26
N PRO A 333 14.33 14.98 24.18
CA PRO A 333 13.78 14.01 25.12
C PRO A 333 12.57 14.48 25.95
N SER A 334 12.59 15.73 26.43
CA SER A 334 11.54 16.29 27.29
C SER A 334 10.20 16.50 26.58
N THR A 335 10.22 16.57 25.24
CA THR A 335 9.01 16.75 24.42
C THR A 335 8.74 15.55 23.55
N ASN A 336 9.60 14.53 23.51
CA ASN A 336 9.44 13.36 22.67
C ASN A 336 8.45 12.36 23.30
N PRO A 337 7.31 12.05 22.64
CA PRO A 337 6.27 11.22 23.26
C PRO A 337 6.67 9.75 23.32
N ILE A 338 7.67 9.32 22.55
CA ILE A 338 8.13 7.93 22.47
C ILE A 338 9.43 7.69 23.25
N PHE A 339 9.95 8.73 23.91
CA PHE A 339 11.13 8.67 24.78
C PHE A 339 10.73 8.25 26.19
N TYR A 340 11.49 7.36 26.82
CA TYR A 340 11.32 7.03 28.24
C TYR A 340 12.68 6.97 28.95
N VAL A 341 12.74 7.55 30.15
CA VAL A 341 14.01 7.80 30.88
C VAL A 341 14.72 6.53 31.33
N ARG A 342 14.00 5.44 31.58
CA ARG A 342 14.57 4.17 32.07
C ARG A 342 14.56 3.11 30.97
N ARG A 343 15.74 2.70 30.48
CA ARG A 343 15.86 1.70 29.41
C ARG A 343 15.41 0.29 29.83
N GLU A 344 15.56 -0.06 31.10
CA GLU A 344 15.18 -1.37 31.62
C GLU A 344 13.83 -1.30 32.34
N LEU A 345 12.83 -2.00 31.80
CA LEU A 345 11.59 -2.31 32.49
C LEU A 345 11.85 -3.48 33.45
N MET A 346 12.24 -3.15 34.69
CA MET A 346 12.40 -4.15 35.74
C MET A 346 11.03 -4.58 36.28
N PHE A 347 10.53 -5.73 35.85
CA PHE A 347 9.34 -6.37 36.42
C PHE A 347 9.73 -7.15 37.68
N TYR A 348 9.09 -6.86 38.82
CA TYR A 348 9.30 -7.56 40.09
C TYR A 348 8.07 -8.40 40.46
#